data_AF-R6MBB2-F1
#
_entry.id   AF-R6MBB2-F1
#
_cell.length_a   1.000
_cell.length_b   1.000
_cell.length_c   1.000
_cell.angle_alpha   90.00
_cell.angle_beta   90.00
_cell.angle_gamma   90.00
#
_symmetry.space_group_name_H-M   'P 1'
#
loop_
_entity.id
_entity.type
_entity.pdbx_description
1 polymer ?
#
loop_
_entity_poly.entity_id
_entity_poly.type
_entity_poly.pdbx_seq_one_letter_code
_entity_poly.pdbx_strand_id
1 'polypeptide(L)'
;MNKENYIEIINEKIKNKNSKQIMINQINNYYDSKANYKKKKHNYKIDDQVLLKKGTLLHGTFKNIEGLKYILKDGLISSWFIEGRLSKYPSSVGVWNLKQDYLLKDYINFYSGGTIEYKNIDGSSVKTEVIPYNQMPSIMLKIDNPICFRWYMEQTKEARFMPSLVQDKVQVGIIFDGQSAYMKKLLEGDILSEQINDKDVKEFVKPDYYAKFLVDRKKKDDFFTDRESAVLFGIPSCFIEGILVGRIYEKDQKILKEIKELLPDCYICNLDGKVIVE
;
A
#
# COMPACT_ATOMS: atom_id res chain seq x y z
N MET A 1 -8.05 20.53 3.78
CA MET A 1 -9.21 21.04 4.56
C MET A 1 -8.94 20.82 6.04
N ASN A 2 -9.68 21.45 6.94
CA ASN A 2 -9.57 21.16 8.37
C ASN A 2 -10.41 19.92 8.74
N LYS A 3 -10.31 19.52 10.01
CA LYS A 3 -10.98 18.33 10.54
C LYS A 3 -12.50 18.46 10.51
N GLU A 4 -13.00 19.64 10.86
CA GLU A 4 -14.41 19.95 11.00
C GLU A 4 -15.13 19.82 9.64
N ASN A 5 -14.52 20.32 8.57
CA ASN A 5 -15.06 20.20 7.22
C ASN A 5 -15.19 18.73 6.78
N TYR A 6 -14.27 17.85 7.18
CA TYR A 6 -14.38 16.42 6.88
C TYR A 6 -15.51 15.75 7.64
N ILE A 7 -15.73 16.14 8.90
CA ILE A 7 -16.82 15.61 9.73
C ILE A 7 -18.18 16.05 9.16
N GLU A 8 -18.29 17.30 8.68
CA GLU A 8 -19.50 17.81 8.04
C GLU A 8 -19.88 17.00 6.79
N ILE A 9 -18.93 16.75 5.89
CA ILE A 9 -19.13 15.88 4.71
C ILE A 9 -19.65 14.50 5.12
N ILE A 10 -19.10 13.91 6.19
CA ILE A 10 -19.52 12.59 6.65
C ILE A 10 -20.92 12.59 7.27
N ASN A 11 -21.29 13.68 7.94
CA ASN A 11 -22.63 13.83 8.50
C ASN A 11 -23.71 13.84 7.41
N GLU A 12 -23.42 14.45 6.27
CA GLU A 12 -24.30 14.49 5.09
C GLU A 12 -24.31 13.16 4.32
N LYS A 13 -23.13 12.57 4.12
CA LYS A 13 -22.94 11.44 3.21
C LYS A 13 -23.38 10.09 3.78
N ILE A 14 -23.14 9.83 5.07
CA ILE A 14 -23.41 8.52 5.68
C ILE A 14 -24.68 8.59 6.50
N LYS A 15 -25.64 7.71 6.21
CA LYS A 15 -26.90 7.62 6.96
C LYS A 15 -26.80 6.64 8.14
N ASN A 16 -26.10 5.52 7.97
CA ASN A 16 -25.89 4.55 9.04
C ASN A 16 -25.09 5.18 10.20
N LYS A 17 -25.66 5.15 11.41
CA LYS A 17 -25.06 5.73 12.62
C LYS A 17 -23.72 5.09 13.00
N ASN A 18 -23.59 3.77 12.87
CA ASN A 18 -22.36 3.06 13.21
C ASN A 18 -21.26 3.35 12.20
N SER A 19 -21.55 3.22 10.90
CA SER A 19 -20.60 3.55 9.83
C SER A 19 -20.14 5.01 9.93
N LYS A 20 -21.05 5.93 10.25
CA LYS A 20 -20.72 7.34 10.51
C LYS A 20 -19.74 7.49 11.66
N GLN A 21 -20.03 6.85 12.81
CA GLN A 21 -19.16 6.92 13.98
C GLN A 21 -17.76 6.34 13.70
N ILE A 22 -17.68 5.22 12.98
CA ILE A 22 -16.40 4.61 12.59
C ILE A 22 -15.57 5.60 11.76
N MET A 23 -16.16 6.22 10.74
CA MET A 23 -15.45 7.20 9.90
C MET A 23 -15.02 8.44 10.69
N ILE A 24 -15.89 8.98 11.55
CA ILE A 24 -15.55 10.12 12.42
C ILE A 24 -14.39 9.77 13.35
N ASN A 25 -14.38 8.56 13.92
CA ASN A 25 -13.27 8.08 14.74
C ASN A 25 -11.97 7.98 13.95
N GLN A 26 -12.01 7.54 12.68
CA GLN A 26 -10.83 7.48 11.82
C GLN A 26 -10.29 8.88 11.47
N ILE A 27 -11.17 9.85 11.20
CA ILE A 27 -10.78 11.26 11.07
C ILE A 27 -10.12 11.76 12.37
N ASN A 28 -10.72 11.47 13.53
CA ASN A 28 -10.15 11.85 14.82
C ASN A 28 -8.74 11.24 15.02
N ASN A 29 -8.57 9.95 14.75
CA ASN A 29 -7.29 9.25 14.88
C ASN A 29 -6.21 9.80 13.93
N TYR A 30 -6.59 10.19 12.71
CA TYR A 30 -5.68 10.82 11.76
C TYR A 30 -5.15 12.16 12.31
N TYR A 31 -6.04 13.02 12.83
CA TYR A 31 -5.60 14.32 13.35
C TYR A 31 -4.88 14.21 14.69
N ASP A 32 -5.27 13.26 15.54
CA ASP A 32 -4.58 12.93 16.78
C ASP A 32 -3.14 12.48 16.51
N SER A 33 -2.95 11.55 15.57
CA SER A 33 -1.62 11.11 15.17
C SER A 33 -0.80 12.23 14.51
N LYS A 34 -1.41 13.07 13.64
CA LYS A 34 -0.73 14.23 13.07
C LYS A 34 -0.21 15.21 14.14
N ALA A 35 -0.94 15.39 15.24
CA ALA A 35 -0.55 16.29 16.33
C ALA A 35 0.46 15.66 17.30
N ASN A 36 0.28 14.39 17.63
CA ASN A 36 0.93 13.76 18.78
C ASN A 36 2.00 12.74 18.42
N TYR A 37 2.00 12.17 17.21
CA TYR A 37 3.04 11.24 16.79
C TYR A 37 4.39 11.94 16.66
N LYS A 38 5.40 11.40 17.33
CA LYS A 38 6.80 11.83 17.21
C LYS A 38 7.58 10.75 16.48
N LYS A 39 7.98 11.07 15.25
CA LYS A 39 8.83 10.20 14.44
C LYS A 39 10.15 9.96 15.17
N LYS A 40 10.54 8.69 15.27
CA LYS A 40 11.88 8.33 15.76
C LYS A 40 12.88 8.51 14.63
N LYS A 41 14.07 9.02 14.94
CA LYS A 41 15.18 9.05 13.99
C LYS A 41 15.57 7.61 13.65
N HIS A 42 15.80 7.32 12.37
CA HIS A 42 16.35 6.02 11.97
C HIS A 42 17.84 5.94 12.33
N ASN A 43 18.34 4.72 12.43
CA ASN A 43 19.75 4.43 12.71
C ASN A 43 20.50 3.88 11.49
N TYR A 44 19.84 3.84 10.33
CA TYR A 44 20.45 3.41 9.09
C TYR A 44 21.57 4.35 8.63
N LYS A 45 22.63 3.76 8.09
CA LYS A 45 23.74 4.40 7.38
C LYS A 45 23.68 4.03 5.90
N ILE A 46 24.40 4.77 5.07
CA ILE A 46 24.63 4.40 3.67
C ILE A 46 25.16 2.95 3.58
N ASP A 47 24.69 2.21 2.59
CA ASP A 47 24.91 0.77 2.33
C ASP A 47 24.22 -0.22 3.28
N ASP A 48 23.59 0.23 4.37
CA ASP A 48 22.82 -0.66 5.24
C ASP A 48 21.66 -1.32 4.48
N GLN A 49 21.41 -2.58 4.82
CA GLN A 49 20.24 -3.31 4.34
C GLN A 49 19.00 -2.88 5.11
N VAL A 50 17.96 -2.43 4.41
CA VAL A 50 16.70 -2.04 5.03
C VAL A 50 15.90 -3.28 5.44
N LEU A 51 15.54 -3.36 6.71
CA LEU A 51 14.63 -4.35 7.27
C LEU A 51 13.24 -3.73 7.41
N LEU A 52 12.26 -4.33 6.74
CA LEU A 52 10.84 -4.02 6.89
C LEU A 52 10.23 -4.96 7.92
N LYS A 53 9.54 -4.41 8.91
CA LYS A 53 8.86 -5.21 9.93
C LYS A 53 7.45 -5.58 9.48
N LYS A 54 6.94 -6.69 9.98
CA LYS A 54 5.52 -7.05 9.84
C LYS A 54 4.65 -5.86 10.24
N GLY A 55 3.72 -5.46 9.38
CA GLY A 55 2.86 -4.30 9.58
C GLY A 55 3.38 -2.99 8.97
N THR A 56 4.64 -2.93 8.50
CA THR A 56 5.12 -1.80 7.69
C THR A 56 4.21 -1.61 6.48
N LEU A 57 3.86 -0.35 6.21
CA LEU A 57 3.01 0.00 5.08
C LEU A 57 3.83 0.58 3.94
N LEU A 58 3.51 0.21 2.71
CA LEU A 58 4.14 0.75 1.51
C LEU A 58 3.11 1.31 0.54
N HIS A 59 3.49 2.39 -0.14
CA HIS A 59 2.61 3.03 -1.12
C HIS A 59 3.41 3.69 -2.25
N GLY A 60 2.86 3.65 -3.46
CA GLY A 60 3.41 4.35 -4.62
C GLY A 60 2.94 5.80 -4.73
N THR A 61 3.74 6.68 -5.30
CA THR A 61 3.36 8.12 -5.41
C THR A 61 2.56 8.46 -6.68
N PHE A 62 2.41 7.51 -7.62
CA PHE A 62 1.76 7.65 -8.92
C PHE A 62 2.41 8.67 -9.89
N LYS A 63 2.62 9.93 -9.47
CA LYS A 63 3.29 11.02 -10.22
C LYS A 63 4.74 11.26 -9.76
N ASN A 64 5.39 10.24 -9.18
CA ASN A 64 6.76 10.33 -8.67
C ASN A 64 6.93 11.52 -7.71
N ILE A 65 7.89 12.42 -7.96
CA ILE A 65 8.22 13.52 -7.05
C ILE A 65 7.05 14.48 -6.79
N GLU A 66 6.24 14.77 -7.82
CA GLU A 66 5.05 15.62 -7.66
C GLU A 66 3.96 14.94 -6.82
N GLY A 67 3.84 13.62 -6.96
CA GLY A 67 2.97 12.81 -6.11
C GLY A 67 3.44 12.82 -4.66
N LEU A 68 4.76 12.73 -4.42
CA LEU A 68 5.33 12.84 -3.08
C LEU A 68 4.98 14.20 -2.43
N LYS A 69 5.21 15.32 -3.13
CA LYS A 69 4.88 16.67 -2.63
C LYS A 69 3.42 16.80 -2.21
N TYR A 70 2.50 16.26 -3.00
CA TYR A 70 1.08 16.25 -2.67
C TYR A 70 0.80 15.47 -1.39
N ILE A 71 1.35 14.25 -1.28
CA ILE A 71 1.19 13.39 -0.11
C ILE A 71 1.82 14.03 1.13
N LEU A 72 2.92 14.76 1.01
CA LEU A 72 3.55 15.42 2.16
C LEU A 72 2.66 16.50 2.77
N LYS A 73 1.95 17.26 1.91
CA LYS A 73 1.06 18.35 2.32
C LYS A 73 -0.15 17.84 3.10
N ASP A 74 -0.86 16.87 2.54
CA ASP A 74 -2.19 16.47 3.03
C ASP A 74 -2.23 15.02 3.56
N GLY A 75 -1.14 14.27 3.48
CA GLY A 75 -1.13 12.82 3.71
C GLY A 75 -1.78 12.04 2.57
N LEU A 76 -1.94 10.73 2.75
CA LEU A 76 -2.83 9.94 1.92
C LEU A 76 -4.27 10.21 2.39
N ILE A 77 -5.12 10.75 1.53
CA ILE A 77 -6.54 11.00 1.82
C ILE A 77 -7.39 10.30 0.77
N SER A 78 -8.51 9.71 1.18
CA SER A 78 -9.40 8.97 0.30
C SER A 78 -10.14 9.87 -0.69
N SER A 79 -10.53 9.29 -1.82
CA SER A 79 -11.19 9.98 -2.94
C SER A 79 -12.58 10.56 -2.60
N TRP A 80 -13.10 10.32 -1.40
CA TRP A 80 -14.29 11.00 -0.92
C TRP A 80 -14.07 12.48 -0.62
N PHE A 81 -12.85 12.85 -0.29
CA PHE A 81 -12.52 14.17 0.25
C PHE A 81 -11.62 14.99 -0.68
N ILE A 82 -11.05 14.35 -1.69
CA ILE A 82 -10.16 14.96 -2.68
C ILE A 82 -10.53 14.46 -4.07
N GLU A 83 -10.21 15.24 -5.09
CA GLU A 83 -10.30 14.77 -6.47
C GLU A 83 -9.31 13.60 -6.68
N GLY A 84 -9.86 12.40 -6.68
CA GLY A 84 -9.12 11.15 -6.76
C GLY A 84 -9.58 10.26 -7.90
N ARG A 85 -8.83 9.19 -8.13
CA ARG A 85 -9.23 8.15 -9.08
C ARG A 85 -10.46 7.40 -8.55
N LEU A 86 -11.30 6.94 -9.47
CA LEU A 86 -12.39 6.02 -9.15
C LEU A 86 -11.83 4.76 -8.49
N SER A 87 -12.21 4.52 -7.23
CA SER A 87 -11.87 3.31 -6.47
C SER A 87 -13.12 2.46 -6.22
N LYS A 88 -12.93 1.15 -5.99
CA LYS A 88 -14.00 0.25 -5.53
C LYS A 88 -14.40 0.53 -4.07
N TYR A 89 -13.47 1.07 -3.28
CA TYR A 89 -13.64 1.53 -1.91
C TYR A 89 -13.23 3.02 -1.81
N PRO A 90 -14.08 3.94 -2.27
CA PRO A 90 -13.74 5.36 -2.42
C PRO A 90 -13.53 6.12 -1.10
N SER A 91 -13.94 5.53 0.02
CA SER A 91 -13.78 6.07 1.38
C SER A 91 -12.41 5.81 1.99
N SER A 92 -11.60 4.98 1.34
CA SER A 92 -10.35 4.43 1.89
C SER A 92 -9.15 4.71 1.00
N VAL A 93 -7.95 4.62 1.57
CA VAL A 93 -6.68 4.63 0.85
C VAL A 93 -6.11 3.21 0.83
N GLY A 94 -5.77 2.72 -0.37
CA GLY A 94 -5.14 1.41 -0.53
C GLY A 94 -3.65 1.50 -0.24
N VAL A 95 -3.11 0.57 0.56
CA VAL A 95 -1.68 0.46 0.87
C VAL A 95 -1.28 -1.01 0.95
N TRP A 96 -0.01 -1.29 0.70
CA TRP A 96 0.54 -2.62 0.99
C TRP A 96 0.87 -2.72 2.47
N ASN A 97 0.48 -3.81 3.11
CA ASN A 97 0.64 -4.07 4.54
C ASN A 97 1.32 -5.43 4.75
N LEU A 98 2.59 -5.40 5.13
CA LEU A 98 3.41 -6.60 5.23
C LEU A 98 2.91 -7.58 6.28
N LYS A 99 2.84 -8.86 5.93
CA LYS A 99 2.36 -9.93 6.83
C LYS A 99 3.47 -10.61 7.62
N GLN A 100 4.72 -10.36 7.25
CA GLN A 100 5.91 -10.85 7.92
C GLN A 100 7.04 -9.84 7.77
N ASP A 101 8.12 -10.06 8.51
CA ASP A 101 9.36 -9.30 8.36
C ASP A 101 10.00 -9.65 7.01
N TYR A 102 10.63 -8.66 6.36
CA TYR A 102 11.37 -8.82 5.11
C TYR A 102 12.62 -7.96 5.12
N LEU A 103 13.72 -8.45 4.56
CA LEU A 103 14.69 -7.52 3.97
C LEU A 103 14.02 -6.86 2.76
N LEU A 104 14.19 -5.55 2.61
CA LEU A 104 13.55 -4.79 1.54
C LEU A 104 13.90 -5.37 0.16
N LYS A 105 15.14 -5.80 -0.06
CA LYS A 105 15.56 -6.46 -1.31
C LYS A 105 14.76 -7.73 -1.63
N ASP A 106 14.41 -8.51 -0.61
CA ASP A 106 13.71 -9.78 -0.79
C ASP A 106 12.23 -9.51 -1.09
N TYR A 107 11.66 -8.49 -0.45
CA TYR A 107 10.31 -8.01 -0.78
C TYR A 107 10.26 -7.43 -2.20
N ILE A 108 11.25 -6.62 -2.60
CA ILE A 108 11.38 -6.10 -3.96
C ILE A 108 11.45 -7.22 -4.99
N ASN A 109 12.30 -8.24 -4.76
CA ASN A 109 12.38 -9.40 -5.62
C ASN A 109 11.04 -10.17 -5.69
N PHE A 110 10.39 -10.37 -4.54
CA PHE A 110 9.08 -11.02 -4.47
C PHE A 110 8.03 -10.28 -5.30
N TYR A 111 7.82 -8.99 -5.02
CA TYR A 111 6.73 -8.27 -5.67
C TYR A 111 7.05 -7.84 -7.09
N SER A 112 8.32 -7.71 -7.48
CA SER A 112 8.67 -7.35 -8.87
C SER A 112 8.43 -8.47 -9.87
N GLY A 113 7.96 -9.64 -9.44
CA GLY A 113 7.63 -10.76 -10.32
C GLY A 113 6.19 -10.70 -10.87
N GLY A 114 5.56 -11.87 -10.97
CA GLY A 114 4.19 -12.01 -11.47
C GLY A 114 3.32 -12.88 -10.59
N THR A 115 2.01 -12.63 -10.61
CA THR A 115 1.02 -13.54 -10.02
C THR A 115 0.50 -14.46 -11.12
N ILE A 116 0.60 -15.77 -10.91
CA ILE A 116 0.12 -16.79 -11.84
C ILE A 116 -1.12 -17.49 -11.26
N GLU A 117 -2.10 -17.76 -12.13
CA GLU A 117 -3.27 -18.56 -11.86
C GLU A 117 -3.22 -19.84 -12.69
N TYR A 118 -3.33 -20.98 -12.04
CA TYR A 118 -3.39 -22.30 -12.68
C TYR A 118 -4.85 -22.75 -12.77
N LYS A 119 -5.26 -23.30 -13.91
CA LYS A 119 -6.66 -23.68 -14.17
C LYS A 119 -6.80 -25.09 -14.72
N ASN A 120 -7.93 -25.70 -14.38
CA ASN A 120 -8.42 -26.94 -14.98
C ASN A 120 -8.94 -26.70 -16.41
N ILE A 121 -9.27 -27.80 -17.11
CA ILE A 121 -9.89 -27.79 -18.45
C ILE A 121 -11.17 -26.94 -18.48
N ASP A 122 -12.01 -27.07 -17.46
CA ASP A 122 -13.28 -26.34 -17.33
C ASP A 122 -13.09 -24.86 -16.98
N GLY A 123 -11.84 -24.46 -16.71
CA GLY A 123 -11.47 -23.10 -16.38
C GLY A 123 -11.55 -22.73 -14.91
N SER A 124 -11.94 -23.66 -14.03
CA SER A 124 -11.89 -23.45 -12.58
C SER A 124 -10.45 -23.25 -12.09
N SER A 125 -10.28 -22.36 -11.10
CA SER A 125 -8.99 -22.05 -10.50
C SER A 125 -8.53 -23.22 -9.63
N VAL A 126 -7.29 -23.66 -9.81
CA VAL A 126 -6.65 -24.72 -9.02
C VAL A 126 -5.88 -24.09 -7.85
N LYS A 127 -4.98 -23.16 -8.19
CA LYS A 127 -4.21 -22.36 -7.23
C LYS A 127 -3.75 -21.07 -7.87
N THR A 128 -3.43 -20.11 -7.03
CA THR A 128 -2.66 -18.93 -7.39
C THR A 128 -1.31 -18.99 -6.67
N GLU A 129 -0.29 -18.35 -7.25
CA GLU A 129 0.97 -18.10 -6.53
C GLU A 129 1.67 -16.87 -7.08
N VAL A 130 2.55 -16.27 -6.27
CA VAL A 130 3.48 -15.24 -6.75
C VAL A 130 4.79 -15.90 -7.17
N ILE A 131 5.23 -15.63 -8.39
CA ILE A 131 6.54 -15.99 -8.92
C ILE A 131 7.47 -14.79 -8.74
N PRO A 132 8.50 -14.86 -7.87
CA PRO A 132 9.45 -13.78 -7.68
C PRO A 132 10.23 -13.45 -8.96
N TYR A 133 10.69 -12.21 -9.07
CA TYR A 133 11.39 -11.69 -10.25
C TYR A 133 12.57 -12.57 -10.71
N ASN A 134 13.45 -12.95 -9.78
CA ASN A 134 14.61 -13.80 -10.08
C ASN A 134 14.27 -15.21 -10.60
N GLN A 135 13.01 -15.66 -10.45
CA GLN A 135 12.55 -16.97 -10.92
C GLN A 135 11.79 -16.88 -12.25
N MET A 136 11.45 -15.67 -12.71
CA MET A 136 10.75 -15.45 -13.98
C MET A 136 11.52 -16.01 -15.20
N PRO A 137 12.86 -15.90 -15.32
CA PRO A 137 13.59 -16.48 -16.44
C PRO A 137 13.44 -17.99 -16.59
N SER A 138 13.20 -18.70 -15.49
CA SER A 138 13.06 -20.16 -15.43
C SER A 138 11.62 -20.62 -15.15
N ILE A 139 10.62 -19.77 -15.40
CA ILE A 139 9.22 -20.06 -15.08
C ILE A 139 8.69 -21.33 -15.77
N MET A 140 9.19 -21.63 -16.98
CA MET A 140 8.79 -22.84 -17.73
C MET A 140 9.05 -24.13 -16.93
N LEU A 141 10.15 -24.19 -16.16
CA LEU A 141 10.45 -25.35 -15.32
C LEU A 141 9.47 -25.53 -14.14
N LYS A 142 8.73 -24.47 -13.78
CA LYS A 142 7.72 -24.53 -12.72
C LYS A 142 6.35 -24.92 -13.24
N ILE A 143 5.98 -24.38 -14.41
CA ILE A 143 4.64 -24.55 -14.98
C ILE A 143 4.53 -25.80 -15.86
N ASP A 144 5.67 -26.37 -16.28
CA ASP A 144 5.76 -27.69 -16.94
C ASP A 144 5.54 -28.81 -15.91
N ASN A 145 4.32 -28.87 -15.39
CA ASN A 145 3.87 -29.83 -14.39
C ASN A 145 2.43 -30.26 -14.75
N PRO A 146 2.08 -31.57 -14.68
CA PRO A 146 0.74 -32.09 -15.02
C PRO A 146 -0.41 -31.58 -14.14
N ILE A 147 -0.17 -30.70 -13.17
CA ILE A 147 -1.19 -30.17 -12.24
C ILE A 147 -2.23 -29.26 -12.93
N CYS A 148 -1.95 -28.68 -14.10
CA CYS A 148 -2.87 -27.73 -14.75
C CYS A 148 -3.02 -27.93 -16.26
N PHE A 149 -4.16 -27.51 -16.82
CA PHE A 149 -4.38 -27.51 -18.27
C PHE A 149 -3.99 -26.18 -18.92
N ARG A 150 -4.23 -25.07 -18.22
CA ARG A 150 -3.88 -23.72 -18.68
C ARG A 150 -3.45 -22.85 -17.52
N TRP A 151 -2.64 -21.83 -17.80
CA TRP A 151 -2.23 -20.83 -16.83
C TRP A 151 -2.35 -19.42 -17.41
N TYR A 152 -2.52 -18.44 -16.53
CA TYR A 152 -2.54 -17.00 -16.85
C TYR A 152 -1.65 -16.28 -15.84
N MET A 153 -0.86 -15.32 -16.29
CA MET A 153 0.03 -14.55 -15.42
C MET A 153 -0.12 -13.06 -15.67
N GLU A 154 -0.13 -12.26 -14.61
CA GLU A 154 -0.02 -10.80 -14.66
C GLU A 154 1.06 -10.28 -13.73
N GLN A 155 1.51 -9.05 -13.95
CA GLN A 155 2.37 -8.36 -12.98
C GLN A 155 1.63 -8.20 -11.65
N THR A 156 2.35 -8.34 -10.54
CA THR A 156 1.78 -8.06 -9.21
C THR A 156 1.21 -6.63 -9.17
N LYS A 157 0.25 -6.39 -8.27
CA LYS A 157 -0.28 -5.02 -8.11
C LYS A 157 0.82 -4.08 -7.61
N GLU A 158 1.62 -4.54 -6.67
CA GLU A 158 2.76 -3.83 -6.10
C GLU A 158 3.69 -3.29 -7.20
N ALA A 159 4.12 -4.13 -8.15
CA ALA A 159 5.03 -3.74 -9.23
C ALA A 159 4.44 -2.70 -10.18
N ARG A 160 3.11 -2.65 -10.32
CA ARG A 160 2.41 -1.65 -11.15
C ARG A 160 2.40 -0.27 -10.52
N PHE A 161 2.46 -0.19 -9.18
CA PHE A 161 2.27 1.05 -8.43
C PHE A 161 3.50 1.51 -7.66
N MET A 162 4.50 0.66 -7.40
CA MET A 162 5.75 0.99 -6.71
C MET A 162 6.97 0.87 -7.63
N PRO A 163 8.12 1.49 -7.28
CA PRO A 163 9.38 1.18 -7.94
C PRO A 163 9.62 -0.34 -7.95
N SER A 164 10.04 -0.90 -9.08
CA SER A 164 10.18 -2.36 -9.23
C SER A 164 11.30 -2.71 -10.20
N LEU A 165 11.69 -3.99 -10.23
CA LEU A 165 12.73 -4.49 -11.13
C LEU A 165 12.26 -4.69 -12.58
N VAL A 166 10.95 -4.61 -12.84
CA VAL A 166 10.34 -4.89 -14.16
C VAL A 166 10.01 -3.64 -14.97
N GLN A 167 10.05 -2.45 -14.38
CA GLN A 167 9.78 -1.21 -15.09
C GLN A 167 10.37 0.02 -14.39
N ASP A 168 10.64 1.05 -15.19
CA ASP A 168 11.17 2.34 -14.71
C ASP A 168 10.12 3.47 -14.69
N LYS A 169 8.82 3.16 -14.76
CA LYS A 169 7.77 4.20 -14.77
C LYS A 169 7.57 4.86 -13.41
N VAL A 170 7.48 4.04 -12.37
CA VAL A 170 7.33 4.50 -10.98
C VAL A 170 8.70 4.55 -10.35
N GLN A 171 9.09 5.74 -9.89
CA GLN A 171 10.42 6.01 -9.37
C GLN A 171 10.42 6.42 -7.90
N VAL A 172 9.26 6.63 -7.29
CA VAL A 172 9.16 6.98 -5.85
C VAL A 172 8.08 6.14 -5.16
N GLY A 173 8.52 5.35 -4.18
CA GLY A 173 7.70 4.64 -3.21
C GLY A 173 7.93 5.19 -1.80
N ILE A 174 6.91 5.10 -0.96
CA ILE A 174 6.90 5.57 0.42
C ILE A 174 6.87 4.35 1.34
N ILE A 175 7.71 4.38 2.38
CA ILE A 175 7.71 3.42 3.49
C ILE A 175 7.20 4.15 4.73
N PHE A 176 6.11 3.64 5.32
CA PHE A 176 5.54 4.19 6.55
C PHE A 176 5.86 3.31 7.75
N ASP A 177 6.12 3.94 8.90
CA ASP A 177 6.23 3.24 10.18
C ASP A 177 4.89 2.57 10.55
N GLY A 178 4.88 1.25 10.42
CA GLY A 178 3.76 0.38 10.78
C GLY A 178 3.66 0.04 12.27
N GLN A 179 4.70 0.33 13.06
CA GLN A 179 4.85 -0.22 14.41
C GLN A 179 4.22 0.66 15.49
N SER A 180 4.07 1.96 15.23
CA SER A 180 3.52 2.90 16.19
C SER A 180 2.09 2.54 16.64
N ALA A 181 1.76 2.83 17.89
CA ALA A 181 0.40 2.65 18.42
C ALA A 181 -0.64 3.47 17.65
N TYR A 182 -0.25 4.66 17.17
CA TYR A 182 -1.09 5.51 16.35
C TYR A 182 -1.42 4.88 15.00
N MET A 183 -0.43 4.29 14.31
CA MET A 183 -0.68 3.58 13.05
C MET A 183 -1.58 2.37 13.25
N LYS A 184 -1.35 1.59 14.32
CA LYS A 184 -2.21 0.43 14.66
C LYS A 184 -3.67 0.84 14.85
N LYS A 185 -3.92 2.00 15.46
CA LYS A 185 -5.27 2.57 15.64
C LYS A 185 -5.91 3.02 14.32
N LEU A 186 -5.13 3.51 13.37
CA LEU A 186 -5.62 3.80 12.00
C LEU A 186 -5.98 2.50 11.27
N LEU A 187 -5.18 1.44 11.46
CA LEU A 187 -5.42 0.14 10.85
C LEU A 187 -6.69 -0.57 11.38
N GLU A 188 -7.26 -0.11 12.51
CA GLU A 188 -8.62 -0.52 12.91
C GLU A 188 -9.70 -0.12 11.88
N GLY A 189 -9.40 0.89 11.08
CA GLY A 189 -10.20 1.33 9.94
C GLY A 189 -9.93 0.56 8.65
N ASP A 190 -9.15 -0.52 8.66
CA ASP A 190 -8.91 -1.32 7.45
C ASP A 190 -10.16 -2.14 7.07
N ILE A 191 -10.84 -1.73 6.01
CA ILE A 191 -12.05 -2.42 5.54
C ILE A 191 -11.74 -3.78 4.90
N LEU A 192 -10.49 -4.06 4.51
CA LEU A 192 -10.08 -5.37 4.00
C LEU A 192 -9.70 -6.34 5.13
N SER A 193 -9.50 -5.88 6.36
CA SER A 193 -9.44 -6.72 7.55
C SER A 193 -10.86 -7.13 7.97
N GLU A 194 -11.09 -8.16 8.79
CA GLU A 194 -12.45 -8.50 9.30
C GLU A 194 -12.85 -7.75 10.58
N GLN A 195 -12.16 -6.66 10.94
CA GLN A 195 -12.39 -5.93 12.20
C GLN A 195 -13.71 -5.15 12.21
N ILE A 196 -14.13 -4.63 11.05
CA ILE A 196 -15.43 -3.96 10.86
C ILE A 196 -16.43 -4.99 10.35
N ASN A 197 -17.59 -5.15 10.99
CA ASN A 197 -18.58 -6.12 10.51
C ASN A 197 -19.13 -5.76 9.12
N ASP A 198 -19.68 -6.76 8.43
CA ASP A 198 -20.18 -6.62 7.05
C ASP A 198 -21.26 -5.52 6.92
N LYS A 199 -22.17 -5.40 7.90
CA LYS A 199 -23.24 -4.38 7.86
C LYS A 199 -22.66 -2.96 7.87
N ASP A 200 -21.65 -2.72 8.71
CA ASP A 200 -21.09 -1.39 8.92
C ASP A 200 -20.08 -0.99 7.85
N VAL A 201 -19.48 -1.94 7.14
CA VAL A 201 -18.55 -1.67 6.02
C VAL A 201 -19.27 -1.31 4.70
N LYS A 202 -20.58 -1.60 4.60
CA LYS A 202 -21.37 -1.41 3.37
C LYS A 202 -21.32 0.02 2.81
N GLU A 203 -21.41 1.02 3.67
CA GLU A 203 -21.41 2.45 3.28
C GLU A 203 -20.06 2.93 2.72
N PHE A 204 -18.99 2.16 2.94
CA PHE A 204 -17.62 2.50 2.53
C PHE A 204 -17.23 1.93 1.15
N VAL A 205 -18.06 1.04 0.61
CA VAL A 205 -17.81 0.31 -0.64
C VAL A 205 -18.83 0.73 -1.69
N LYS A 206 -18.46 0.71 -2.97
CA LYS A 206 -19.43 0.94 -4.04
C LYS A 206 -20.58 -0.08 -3.96
N PRO A 207 -21.86 0.35 -4.06
CA PRO A 207 -23.01 -0.54 -3.94
C PRO A 207 -22.94 -1.78 -4.84
N ASP A 208 -22.60 -1.59 -6.12
CA ASP A 208 -22.56 -2.67 -7.11
C ASP A 208 -21.39 -3.65 -6.90
N TYR A 209 -20.40 -3.28 -6.09
CA TYR A 209 -19.28 -4.15 -5.75
C TYR A 209 -19.42 -4.83 -4.38
N TYR A 210 -20.35 -4.38 -3.53
CA TYR A 210 -20.43 -4.81 -2.13
C TYR A 210 -20.59 -6.34 -1.96
N ALA A 211 -21.44 -6.99 -2.75
CA ALA A 211 -21.62 -8.44 -2.67
C ALA A 211 -20.33 -9.21 -2.98
N LYS A 212 -19.61 -8.79 -4.04
CA LYS A 212 -18.32 -9.37 -4.41
C LYS A 212 -17.24 -9.05 -3.37
N PHE A 213 -17.22 -7.82 -2.85
CA PHE A 213 -16.31 -7.39 -1.80
C PHE A 213 -16.38 -8.29 -0.55
N LEU A 214 -17.57 -8.69 -0.09
CA LEU A 214 -17.71 -9.58 1.07
C LEU A 214 -17.05 -10.94 0.85
N VAL A 215 -17.13 -11.47 -0.38
CA VAL A 215 -16.48 -12.72 -0.76
C VAL A 215 -14.98 -12.54 -0.82
N ASP A 216 -14.52 -11.54 -1.60
CA ASP A 216 -13.10 -11.27 -1.83
C ASP A 216 -12.35 -10.98 -0.52
N ARG A 217 -12.97 -10.23 0.41
CA ARG A 217 -12.40 -9.89 1.72
C ARG A 217 -12.13 -11.12 2.59
N LYS A 218 -13.02 -12.12 2.55
CA LYS A 218 -12.94 -13.36 3.37
C LYS A 218 -12.09 -14.43 2.71
N LYS A 219 -11.99 -14.42 1.38
CA LYS A 219 -11.26 -15.42 0.59
C LYS A 219 -10.22 -14.71 -0.29
N LYS A 220 -9.19 -14.17 0.37
CA LYS A 220 -8.11 -13.48 -0.34
C LYS A 220 -7.22 -14.50 -1.05
N ASP A 221 -7.04 -14.31 -2.35
CA ASP A 221 -6.05 -15.01 -3.17
C ASP A 221 -4.85 -14.08 -3.48
N ASP A 222 -3.88 -14.55 -4.26
CA ASP A 222 -2.71 -13.74 -4.62
C ASP A 222 -3.02 -12.57 -5.58
N PHE A 223 -4.20 -12.53 -6.19
CA PHE A 223 -4.63 -11.43 -7.07
C PHE A 223 -5.36 -10.34 -6.30
N PHE A 224 -6.22 -10.73 -5.35
CA PHE A 224 -6.80 -9.80 -4.39
C PHE A 224 -5.74 -9.29 -3.41
N THR A 225 -4.71 -10.12 -3.16
CA THR A 225 -3.57 -9.93 -2.27
C THR A 225 -4.00 -9.80 -0.80
N ASP A 226 -3.63 -10.78 0.02
CA ASP A 226 -3.76 -10.69 1.47
C ASP A 226 -2.91 -9.56 2.07
N ARG A 227 -1.94 -9.06 1.30
CA ARG A 227 -1.03 -7.93 1.56
C ARG A 227 -1.62 -6.55 1.28
N GLU A 228 -2.85 -6.43 0.79
CA GLU A 228 -3.51 -5.12 0.64
C GLU A 228 -4.32 -4.77 1.89
N SER A 229 -4.21 -3.52 2.32
CA SER A 229 -5.09 -2.87 3.30
C SER A 229 -5.78 -1.69 2.64
N ALA A 230 -7.03 -1.42 3.01
CA ALA A 230 -7.76 -0.23 2.60
C ALA A 230 -8.20 0.54 3.85
N VAL A 231 -7.41 1.54 4.22
CA VAL A 231 -7.59 2.29 5.47
C VAL A 231 -8.57 3.42 5.26
N LEU A 232 -9.64 3.46 6.05
CA LEU A 232 -10.64 4.52 6.02
C LEU A 232 -10.01 5.89 6.26
N PHE A 233 -10.56 6.91 5.60
CA PHE A 233 -10.10 8.29 5.62
C PHE A 233 -8.71 8.50 5.02
N GLY A 234 -7.65 7.99 5.65
CA GLY A 234 -6.30 8.29 5.21
C GLY A 234 -5.19 7.90 6.17
N ILE A 235 -3.95 8.14 5.73
CA ILE A 235 -2.72 7.96 6.52
C ILE A 235 -1.92 9.26 6.48
N PRO A 236 -1.60 9.87 7.64
CA PRO A 236 -0.80 11.10 7.70
C PRO A 236 0.63 10.91 7.19
N SER A 237 1.19 11.96 6.59
CA SER A 237 2.58 11.98 6.13
C SER A 237 3.62 11.93 7.26
N CYS A 238 3.24 12.21 8.51
CA CYS A 238 4.15 12.14 9.65
C CYS A 238 4.70 10.73 9.90
N PHE A 239 4.02 9.69 9.39
CA PHE A 239 4.46 8.29 9.49
C PHE A 239 5.51 7.88 8.47
N ILE A 240 5.81 8.70 7.46
CA ILE A 240 6.82 8.36 6.45
C ILE A 240 8.19 8.22 7.13
N GLU A 241 8.79 7.04 7.07
CA GLU A 241 10.11 6.78 7.67
C GLU A 241 11.22 6.64 6.60
N GLY A 242 10.86 6.25 5.39
CA GLY A 242 11.80 6.04 4.30
C GLY A 242 11.17 6.21 2.92
N ILE A 243 12.03 6.44 1.93
CA ILE A 243 11.67 6.56 0.52
C ILE A 243 12.42 5.49 -0.28
N LEU A 244 11.69 4.73 -1.09
CA LEU A 244 12.24 3.81 -2.07
C LEU A 244 12.31 4.51 -3.43
N VAL A 245 13.49 4.52 -4.06
CA VAL A 245 13.67 5.06 -5.41
C VAL A 245 13.97 3.99 -6.45
N GLY A 246 13.52 4.21 -7.68
CA GLY A 246 13.81 3.36 -8.83
C GLY A 246 15.19 3.62 -9.46
N ARG A 247 15.56 2.84 -10.48
CA ARG A 247 16.90 2.86 -11.13
C ARG A 247 17.26 4.19 -11.80
N ILE A 248 16.27 4.99 -12.19
CA ILE A 248 16.52 6.30 -12.79
C ILE A 248 16.83 7.29 -11.66
N TYR A 249 15.98 7.34 -10.63
CA TYR A 249 16.12 8.33 -9.56
C TYR A 249 17.29 8.04 -8.62
N GLU A 250 17.72 6.78 -8.47
CA GLU A 250 18.93 6.46 -7.67
C GLU A 250 20.21 7.11 -8.24
N LYS A 251 20.21 7.48 -9.53
CA LYS A 251 21.35 8.12 -10.21
C LYS A 251 21.20 9.64 -10.33
N ASP A 252 20.04 10.18 -9.97
CA ASP A 252 19.73 11.60 -10.10
C ASP A 252 19.96 12.34 -8.78
N GLN A 253 21.16 12.91 -8.64
CA GLN A 253 21.55 13.65 -7.44
C GLN A 253 20.65 14.85 -7.13
N LYS A 254 20.06 15.48 -8.16
CA LYS A 254 19.17 16.63 -7.95
C LYS A 254 17.87 16.17 -7.30
N ILE A 255 17.28 15.08 -7.80
CA ILE A 255 16.06 14.51 -7.25
C ILE A 255 16.29 13.93 -5.85
N LEU A 256 17.40 13.23 -5.61
CA LEU A 256 17.74 12.72 -4.29
C LEU A 256 17.86 13.86 -3.25
N LYS A 257 18.54 14.96 -3.64
CA LYS A 257 18.64 16.16 -2.80
C LYS A 257 17.27 16.78 -2.52
N GLU A 258 16.42 16.91 -3.54
CA GLU A 258 15.06 17.43 -3.38
C GLU A 258 14.20 16.57 -2.44
N ILE A 259 14.25 15.24 -2.57
CA ILE A 259 13.56 14.32 -1.65
C ILE A 259 14.06 14.53 -0.22
N LYS A 260 15.37 14.70 -0.03
CA LYS A 260 15.95 14.89 1.29
C LYS A 260 15.60 16.24 1.92
N GLU A 261 15.53 17.31 1.12
CA GLU A 261 15.05 18.62 1.57
C GLU A 261 13.58 18.57 2.00
N LEU A 262 12.76 17.79 1.31
CA LEU A 262 11.35 17.56 1.66
C LEU A 262 11.17 16.68 2.91
N LEU A 263 12.09 15.73 3.14
CA LEU A 263 12.02 14.73 4.20
C LEU A 263 13.39 14.55 4.88
N PRO A 264 13.86 15.53 5.68
CA PRO A 264 15.21 15.52 6.24
C PRO A 264 15.48 14.39 7.24
N ASP A 265 14.43 13.84 7.86
CA ASP A 265 14.55 12.76 8.86
C ASP A 265 14.31 11.35 8.29
N CYS A 266 14.18 11.22 6.97
CA CYS A 266 13.94 9.94 6.31
C CYS A 266 15.19 9.45 5.57
N TYR A 267 15.38 8.14 5.55
CA TYR A 267 16.38 7.49 4.70
C TYR A 267 15.84 7.32 3.28
N ILE A 268 16.73 7.33 2.29
CA ILE A 268 16.42 6.98 0.90
C ILE A 268 17.12 5.67 0.57
N CYS A 269 16.37 4.71 0.04
CA CYS A 269 16.86 3.39 -0.33
C CYS A 269 16.55 3.07 -1.79
N ASN A 270 17.33 2.15 -2.37
CA ASN A 270 17.21 1.78 -3.76
C ASN A 270 16.61 0.38 -3.97
N LEU A 271 16.52 -0.05 -5.22
CA LEU A 271 15.96 -1.35 -5.59
C LEU A 271 16.81 -2.56 -5.18
N ASP A 272 18.02 -2.36 -4.68
CA ASP A 272 18.86 -3.40 -4.06
C ASP A 272 18.60 -3.51 -2.55
N GLY A 273 17.60 -2.79 -2.03
CA GLY A 273 17.23 -2.75 -0.62
C GLY A 273 18.26 -2.05 0.27
N LYS A 274 19.15 -1.24 -0.31
CA LYS A 274 20.20 -0.51 0.39
C LYS A 274 19.86 0.94 0.59
N VAL A 275 20.29 1.50 1.70
CA VAL A 275 20.26 2.94 1.94
C VAL A 275 21.35 3.60 1.09
N ILE A 276 20.97 4.64 0.34
CA ILE A 276 21.86 5.39 -0.54
C ILE A 276 22.00 6.85 -0.13
N VAL A 277 21.06 7.36 0.68
CA VAL A 277 21.12 8.68 1.33
C VAL A 277 20.54 8.54 2.74
N GLU A 278 21.26 9.03 3.74
CA GLU A 278 20.83 9.06 5.14
C GLU A 278 20.10 10.34 5.51
#